data_AF-A0A0X3W8X4-F1
#
_entry.id   AF-A0A0X3W8X4-F1
#
_cell.length_a   1.000
_cell.length_b   1.000
_cell.length_c   1.000
_cell.angle_alpha   90.00
_cell.angle_beta   90.00
_cell.angle_gamma   90.00
#
_symmetry.space_group_name_H-M   'P 1'
#
loop_
_entity.id
_entity.type
_entity.pdbx_description
1 polymer ?
#
loop_
_entity_poly.entity_id
_entity_poly.type
_entity_poly.pdbx_seq_one_letter_code
_entity_poly.pdbx_strand_id
1 'polypeptide(L)'
;MPSHHLPILLAAYQYKFGRDIEAMCRHLIDAIAVGWAELGTDLLDGAPPTLVAALTGGEHWPSRSLDHLITPDGSPPVRMTVTGTTVGDLGTPWGYVLHPRGIEVISTAHAGTGPLVTWDTDPSTPFSDHPAHWPAITTRRTPTTRTPLPAAGAAPTGPRTAARR
;
A
#
# COMPACT_ATOMS: atom_id res chain seq x y z
N MET A 1 -3.47 8.87 10.81
CA MET A 1 -4.04 8.35 12.07
C MET A 1 -5.12 7.33 11.72
N PRO A 2 -5.10 6.11 12.29
CA PRO A 2 -6.06 5.05 11.99
C PRO A 2 -7.52 5.47 12.13
N SER A 3 -7.88 6.23 13.16
CA SER A 3 -9.26 6.71 13.39
C SER A 3 -9.83 7.52 12.23
N HIS A 4 -8.97 8.18 11.45
CA HIS A 4 -9.36 9.04 10.34
C HIS A 4 -9.17 8.36 8.97
N HIS A 5 -7.96 7.83 8.70
CA HIS A 5 -7.62 7.35 7.36
C HIS A 5 -8.21 5.97 7.07
N LEU A 6 -8.29 5.09 8.07
CA LEU A 6 -8.73 3.72 7.84
C LEU A 6 -10.22 3.64 7.45
N PRO A 7 -11.15 4.36 8.11
CA PRO A 7 -12.53 4.47 7.65
C PRO A 7 -12.66 4.98 6.21
N ILE A 8 -11.89 6.02 5.85
CA ILE A 8 -11.93 6.60 4.51
C ILE A 8 -11.46 5.57 3.47
N LEU A 9 -10.37 4.84 3.73
CA LEU A 9 -9.86 3.82 2.81
C LEU A 9 -10.82 2.63 2.66
N LEU A 10 -11.45 2.18 3.76
CA LEU A 10 -12.47 1.14 3.72
C LEU A 10 -13.70 1.58 2.92
N ALA A 11 -14.21 2.78 3.17
CA ALA A 11 -15.33 3.34 2.43
C ALA A 11 -14.99 3.55 0.94
N ALA A 12 -13.80 4.04 0.63
CA ALA A 12 -13.35 4.22 -0.75
C ALA A 12 -13.33 2.89 -1.51
N TYR A 13 -12.77 1.83 -0.91
CA TYR A 13 -12.81 0.50 -1.49
C TYR A 13 -14.25 0.03 -1.73
N GLN A 14 -15.12 0.14 -0.72
CA GLN A 14 -16.48 -0.40 -0.79
C GLN A 14 -17.39 0.35 -1.78
N TYR A 15 -17.25 1.67 -1.88
CA TYR A 15 -18.18 2.53 -2.62
C TYR A 15 -17.55 3.12 -3.89
N LYS A 16 -16.52 3.97 -3.77
CA LYS A 16 -15.89 4.65 -4.93
C LYS A 16 -15.31 3.67 -5.93
N PHE A 17 -14.61 2.66 -5.44
CA PHE A 17 -13.94 1.66 -6.27
C PHE A 17 -14.74 0.38 -6.45
N GLY A 18 -15.96 0.28 -5.92
CA GLY A 18 -16.85 -0.86 -6.15
C GLY A 18 -16.25 -2.22 -5.76
N ARG A 19 -15.43 -2.25 -4.70
CA ARG A 19 -14.68 -3.42 -4.21
C ARG A 19 -13.60 -3.92 -5.17
N ASP A 20 -13.08 -3.05 -6.03
CA ASP A 20 -11.95 -3.32 -6.90
C ASP A 20 -10.65 -2.75 -6.29
N ILE A 21 -9.84 -3.65 -5.73
CA ILE A 21 -8.55 -3.28 -5.14
C ILE A 21 -7.54 -2.80 -6.18
N GLU A 22 -7.61 -3.30 -7.42
CA GLU A 22 -6.70 -2.88 -8.48
C GLU A 22 -7.02 -1.45 -8.92
N ALA A 23 -8.30 -1.10 -9.04
CA ALA A 23 -8.73 0.27 -9.32
C ALA A 23 -8.30 1.24 -8.20
N MET A 24 -8.45 0.83 -6.94
CA MET A 24 -8.01 1.62 -5.79
C MET A 24 -6.49 1.79 -5.76
N CYS A 25 -5.71 0.72 -5.99
CA CYS A 25 -4.25 0.79 -6.09
C CYS A 25 -3.82 1.69 -7.25
N ARG A 26 -4.46 1.57 -8.41
CA ARG A 26 -4.16 2.43 -9.56
C ARG A 26 -4.38 3.90 -9.22
N HIS A 27 -5.43 4.23 -8.48
CA HIS A 27 -5.73 5.61 -8.09
C HIS A 27 -4.77 6.13 -7.00
N LEU A 28 -4.63 5.40 -5.90
CA LEU A 28 -3.84 5.85 -4.75
C LEU A 28 -2.33 5.75 -4.97
N ILE A 29 -1.91 4.77 -5.77
CA ILE A 29 -0.51 4.44 -5.98
C ILE A 29 -0.10 4.83 -7.40
N ASP A 30 -0.64 4.21 -8.44
CA ASP A 30 0.00 4.30 -9.76
C ASP A 30 -0.24 5.64 -10.50
N ALA A 31 -1.38 6.30 -10.24
CA ALA A 31 -1.79 7.51 -10.95
C ALA A 31 -1.10 8.78 -10.42
N ILE A 32 -0.47 8.73 -9.25
CA ILE A 32 0.17 9.90 -8.62
C ILE A 32 1.66 9.96 -8.96
N ALA A 33 2.17 11.15 -9.30
CA ALA A 33 3.56 11.30 -9.72
C ALA A 33 4.57 11.06 -8.59
N VAL A 34 4.32 11.64 -7.41
CA VAL A 34 5.23 11.55 -6.25
C VAL A 34 4.52 10.96 -5.03
N GLY A 35 3.38 11.54 -4.65
CA GLY A 35 2.58 11.07 -3.52
C GLY A 35 1.44 12.03 -3.19
N TRP A 36 0.72 11.70 -2.13
CA TRP A 36 -0.37 12.52 -1.61
C TRP A 36 0.13 13.38 -0.45
N ALA A 37 -0.19 14.67 -0.50
CA ALA A 37 -0.06 15.55 0.66
C ALA A 37 -1.22 15.29 1.63
N GLU A 38 -2.41 15.00 1.07
CA GLU A 38 -3.62 14.74 1.83
C GLU A 38 -4.58 13.88 1.00
N LEU A 39 -5.24 12.92 1.66
CA LEU A 39 -6.37 12.18 1.09
C LEU A 39 -7.66 12.84 1.55
N GLY A 40 -8.53 13.15 0.60
CA GLY A 40 -9.74 13.92 0.81
C GLY A 40 -11.02 13.12 0.76
N THR A 41 -12.13 13.83 0.92
CA THR A 41 -13.49 13.29 0.89
C THR A 41 -13.94 12.87 -0.50
N ASP A 42 -13.22 13.26 -1.55
CA ASP A 42 -13.44 12.71 -2.90
C ASP A 42 -13.25 11.20 -2.94
N LEU A 43 -12.50 10.61 -2.00
CA LEU A 43 -12.42 9.15 -1.86
C LEU A 43 -13.75 8.50 -1.42
N LEU A 44 -14.70 9.29 -0.93
CA LEU A 44 -16.02 8.83 -0.49
C LEU A 44 -17.10 8.97 -1.57
N ASP A 45 -16.72 9.30 -2.82
CA ASP A 45 -17.65 9.37 -3.93
C ASP A 45 -18.45 8.06 -4.08
N GLY A 46 -19.78 8.16 -4.16
CA GLY A 46 -20.68 7.01 -4.22
C GLY A 46 -21.05 6.38 -2.86
N ALA A 47 -20.47 6.84 -1.75
CA ALA A 47 -20.87 6.40 -0.41
C ALA A 47 -22.21 7.02 0.03
N PRO A 48 -22.96 6.35 0.93
CA PRO A 48 -24.18 6.91 1.50
C PRO A 48 -23.93 8.26 2.21
N PRO A 49 -24.78 9.27 2.04
CA PRO A 49 -24.58 10.59 2.66
C PRO A 49 -24.45 10.55 4.19
N THR A 50 -25.15 9.62 4.84
CA THR A 50 -25.06 9.40 6.29
C THR A 50 -23.68 8.90 6.71
N LEU A 51 -23.05 8.05 5.90
CA LEU A 51 -21.70 7.57 6.14
C LEU A 51 -20.68 8.69 5.91
N VAL A 52 -20.82 9.46 4.83
CA VAL A 52 -19.95 10.62 4.56
C VAL A 52 -19.99 11.59 5.74
N ALA A 53 -21.20 11.98 6.18
CA ALA A 53 -21.36 12.88 7.32
C ALA A 53 -20.76 12.32 8.62
N ALA A 54 -20.88 11.02 8.86
CA ALA A 54 -20.28 10.38 10.04
C ALA A 54 -18.74 10.39 10.01
N LEU A 55 -18.13 10.25 8.83
CA LEU A 55 -16.67 10.21 8.68
C LEU A 55 -16.02 11.60 8.60
N THR A 56 -16.74 12.59 8.08
CA THR A 56 -16.18 13.91 7.78
C THR A 56 -16.76 15.03 8.63
N GLY A 57 -17.79 14.75 9.44
CA GLY A 57 -18.57 15.80 10.12
C GLY A 57 -19.41 16.64 9.16
N GLY A 58 -19.58 16.20 7.91
CA GLY A 58 -20.26 16.94 6.85
C GLY A 58 -19.34 17.86 6.04
N GLU A 59 -18.06 17.94 6.41
CA GLU A 59 -17.07 18.70 5.65
C GLU A 59 -16.71 17.99 4.33
N HIS A 60 -16.30 18.79 3.34
CA HIS A 60 -15.88 18.31 2.03
C HIS A 60 -14.57 18.99 1.61
N TRP A 61 -13.57 18.19 1.26
CA TRP A 61 -12.29 18.65 0.76
C TRP A 61 -11.69 17.64 -0.22
N PRO A 62 -11.02 18.09 -1.30
CA PRO A 62 -10.41 17.18 -2.26
C PRO A 62 -9.08 16.62 -1.76
N SER A 63 -8.71 15.44 -2.25
CA SER A 63 -7.35 14.91 -2.14
C SER A 63 -6.37 15.86 -2.80
N ARG A 64 -5.19 16.03 -2.18
CA ARG A 64 -4.13 16.92 -2.68
C ARG A 64 -2.85 16.14 -2.92
N SER A 65 -2.31 16.25 -4.13
CA SER A 65 -1.00 15.73 -4.47
C SER A 65 0.11 16.49 -3.77
N LEU A 66 1.23 15.84 -3.47
CA LEU A 66 2.47 16.55 -3.17
C LEU A 66 2.95 17.26 -4.45
N ASP A 67 2.85 18.58 -4.45
CA ASP A 67 3.34 19.47 -5.49
C ASP A 67 4.41 20.42 -4.94
N HIS A 68 5.05 21.19 -5.83
CA HIS A 68 6.05 22.21 -5.48
C HIS A 68 7.23 21.72 -4.63
N LEU A 69 7.59 20.43 -4.75
CA LEU A 69 8.70 19.84 -4.01
C LEU A 69 10.05 20.34 -4.53
N ILE A 70 10.91 20.76 -3.60
CA ILE A 70 12.29 21.15 -3.85
C ILE A 70 13.19 20.10 -3.20
N THR A 71 13.94 19.36 -4.01
CA THR A 71 14.97 18.44 -3.52
C THR A 71 16.22 19.22 -3.13
N PRO A 72 16.98 18.78 -2.11
CA PRO A 72 18.20 19.48 -1.68
C PRO A 72 19.27 19.61 -2.77
N ASP A 73 19.28 18.69 -3.74
CA ASP A 73 20.23 18.65 -4.85
C ASP A 73 19.70 19.31 -6.14
N GLY A 74 18.47 19.85 -6.11
CA GLY A 74 17.83 20.48 -7.27
C GLY A 74 17.34 19.51 -8.35
N SER A 75 17.44 18.21 -8.13
CA SER A 75 16.89 17.19 -9.03
C SER A 75 15.35 17.17 -9.01
N PRO A 76 14.67 16.72 -10.09
CA PRO A 76 13.22 16.55 -10.03
C PRO A 76 12.81 15.58 -8.92
N PRO A 77 11.74 15.87 -8.15
CA PRO A 77 11.26 14.96 -7.12
C PRO A 77 10.82 13.64 -7.76
N VAL A 78 11.32 12.54 -7.21
CA VAL A 78 10.98 11.18 -7.66
C VAL A 78 10.14 10.48 -6.61
N ARG A 79 9.26 9.59 -7.08
CA ARG A 79 8.50 8.71 -6.20
C ARG A 79 9.45 7.85 -5.36
N MET A 80 9.29 7.90 -4.04
CA MET A 80 10.05 7.05 -3.13
C MET A 80 9.31 5.75 -2.84
N THR A 81 10.02 4.62 -2.97
CA THR A 81 9.52 3.34 -2.46
C THR A 81 9.76 3.31 -0.96
N VAL A 82 8.68 3.31 -0.18
CA VAL A 82 8.75 3.19 1.27
C VAL A 82 8.84 1.72 1.65
N THR A 83 9.91 1.35 2.33
CA THR A 83 10.14 0.00 2.86
C THR A 83 10.05 0.02 4.38
N GLY A 84 9.96 -1.15 5.01
CA GLY A 84 9.96 -1.23 6.48
C GLY A 84 11.19 -0.59 7.14
N THR A 85 12.31 -0.44 6.42
CA THR A 85 13.51 0.21 6.92
C THR A 85 13.52 1.73 6.72
N THR A 86 12.84 2.25 5.68
CA THR A 86 12.82 3.69 5.36
C THR A 86 11.58 4.40 5.92
N VAL A 87 10.60 3.65 6.42
CA VAL A 87 9.33 4.22 6.93
C VAL A 87 9.53 5.05 8.19
N GLY A 88 10.54 4.73 9.01
CA GLY A 88 10.88 5.50 10.22
C GLY A 88 11.39 6.91 9.90
N ASP A 89 12.07 7.08 8.76
CA ASP A 89 12.68 8.35 8.35
C ASP A 89 11.64 9.37 7.84
N LEU A 90 10.44 8.89 7.50
CA LEU A 90 9.33 9.73 7.01
C LEU A 90 8.64 10.54 8.10
N GLY A 91 8.97 10.31 9.38
CA GLY A 91 8.32 10.96 10.52
C GLY A 91 6.81 10.66 10.64
N THR A 92 6.30 9.70 9.87
CA THR A 92 4.88 9.33 9.88
C THR A 92 4.67 8.17 10.86
N PRO A 93 3.83 8.29 11.89
CA PRO A 93 3.66 7.25 12.92
C PRO A 93 2.90 6.00 12.45
N TRP A 94 2.32 6.04 11.24
CA TRP A 94 1.45 5.01 10.68
C TRP A 94 1.75 4.74 9.21
N GLY A 95 1.78 3.47 8.83
CA GLY A 95 1.81 2.99 7.45
C GLY A 95 0.58 2.14 7.14
N TYR A 96 0.07 2.25 5.92
CA TYR A 96 -1.03 1.45 5.41
C TYR A 96 -0.56 0.68 4.18
N VAL A 97 -0.61 -0.66 4.24
CA VAL A 97 -0.23 -1.52 3.11
C VAL A 97 -1.48 -2.18 2.57
N LEU A 98 -1.74 -1.95 1.28
CA LEU A 98 -2.89 -2.52 0.59
C LEU A 98 -2.58 -3.97 0.19
N HIS A 99 -3.34 -4.92 0.74
CA HIS A 99 -3.29 -6.33 0.37
C HIS A 99 -4.58 -6.73 -0.35
N PRO A 100 -4.57 -7.82 -1.15
CA PRO A 100 -5.78 -8.33 -1.77
C PRO A 100 -6.91 -8.66 -0.78
N ARG A 101 -6.56 -8.99 0.47
CA ARG A 101 -7.52 -9.40 1.51
C ARG A 101 -7.88 -8.32 2.52
N GLY A 102 -7.18 -7.19 2.52
CA GLY A 102 -7.41 -6.11 3.48
C GLY A 102 -6.32 -5.05 3.48
N ILE A 103 -6.37 -4.15 4.46
CA ILE A 103 -5.35 -3.14 4.73
C ILE A 103 -4.57 -3.57 5.95
N GLU A 104 -3.25 -3.69 5.82
CA GLU A 104 -2.36 -3.86 6.97
C GLU A 104 -2.02 -2.48 7.55
N VAL A 105 -2.18 -2.33 8.86
CA VAL A 105 -1.98 -1.07 9.57
C VAL A 105 -0.75 -1.18 10.46
N ILE A 106 0.32 -0.50 10.09
CA ILE A 106 1.64 -0.62 10.71
C ILE A 106 1.90 0.62 11.56
N SER A 107 2.17 0.46 12.87
CA SER A 107 2.76 1.55 13.65
C SER A 107 4.26 1.58 13.43
N THR A 108 4.75 2.60 12.71
CA THR A 108 6.13 2.68 12.22
C THR A 108 7.16 2.77 13.33
N ALA A 109 6.79 3.34 14.48
CA ALA A 109 7.65 3.42 15.66
C ALA A 109 7.72 2.11 16.47
N HIS A 110 6.77 1.19 16.28
CA HIS A 110 6.60 0.02 17.15
C HIS A 110 6.74 -1.31 16.42
N ALA A 111 6.59 -1.33 15.08
CA ALA A 111 6.60 -2.58 14.33
C ALA A 111 6.93 -2.37 12.84
N GLY A 112 7.55 -3.38 12.23
CA GLY A 112 7.67 -3.50 10.77
C GLY A 112 6.49 -4.21 10.10
N THR A 113 5.52 -4.70 10.88
CA THR A 113 4.30 -5.40 10.44
C THR A 113 3.15 -5.08 11.37
N GLY A 114 1.92 -5.16 10.90
CA GLY A 114 0.73 -4.82 11.68
C GLY A 114 -0.43 -5.79 11.44
N PRO A 115 -1.54 -5.64 12.18
CA PRO A 115 -2.71 -6.44 11.93
C PRO A 115 -3.38 -6.07 10.60
N LEU A 116 -3.99 -7.08 9.98
CA LEU A 116 -4.75 -6.93 8.74
C LEU A 116 -6.21 -6.63 9.07
N VAL A 117 -6.70 -5.50 8.58
CA VAL A 117 -8.13 -5.12 8.63
C VAL A 117 -8.77 -5.54 7.31
N THR A 118 -9.80 -6.37 7.40
CA THR A 118 -10.45 -6.93 6.20
C THR A 118 -11.21 -5.85 5.43
N TRP A 119 -11.31 -6.00 4.11
CA TRP A 119 -12.06 -5.08 3.27
C TRP A 119 -13.56 -5.00 3.58
N ASP A 120 -14.12 -6.05 4.17
CA ASP A 120 -15.52 -6.13 4.59
C ASP A 120 -15.80 -5.47 5.95
N THR A 121 -14.78 -4.94 6.63
CA THR A 121 -14.97 -4.22 7.87
C THR A 121 -15.85 -2.99 7.65
N ASP A 122 -16.85 -2.80 8.52
CA ASP A 122 -17.72 -1.63 8.49
C ASP A 122 -16.87 -0.35 8.65
N PRO A 123 -16.89 0.58 7.68
CA PRO A 123 -16.14 1.84 7.78
C PRO A 123 -16.54 2.69 8.99
N SER A 124 -17.74 2.53 9.55
CA SER A 124 -18.17 3.22 10.78
C SER A 124 -17.59 2.62 12.06
N THR A 125 -16.81 1.54 11.98
CA THR A 125 -16.12 0.96 13.14
C THR A 125 -15.13 1.96 13.74
N PRO A 126 -15.14 2.19 15.06
CA PRO A 126 -14.13 3.05 15.69
C PRO A 126 -12.76 2.36 15.69
N PHE A 127 -11.74 3.09 15.24
CA PHE A 127 -10.34 2.65 15.24
C PHE A 127 -9.50 3.48 16.19
N SER A 128 -8.56 2.84 16.90
CA SER A 128 -7.72 3.54 17.87
C SER A 128 -6.47 4.15 17.23
N ASP A 129 -6.08 5.33 17.70
CA ASP A 129 -4.81 5.98 17.33
C ASP A 129 -3.64 5.63 18.26
N HIS A 130 -3.84 4.72 19.22
CA HIS A 130 -2.76 4.27 20.09
C HIS A 130 -2.01 3.07 19.48
N PRO A 131 -0.68 3.18 19.24
CA PRO A 131 0.13 2.09 18.69
C PRO A 131 0.01 0.75 19.42
N ALA A 132 -0.15 0.76 20.74
CA ALA A 132 -0.28 -0.44 21.55
C ALA A 132 -1.53 -1.29 21.20
N HIS A 133 -2.55 -0.68 20.58
CA HIS A 133 -3.75 -1.39 20.11
C HIS A 133 -3.57 -2.03 18.73
N TRP A 134 -2.42 -1.82 18.09
CA TRP A 134 -2.05 -2.37 16.79
C TRP A 134 -0.80 -3.26 16.93
N PRO A 135 -0.88 -4.39 17.66
CA PRO A 135 0.28 -5.20 17.96
C PRO A 135 0.89 -5.80 16.70
N ALA A 136 2.22 -5.90 16.68
CA ALA A 136 2.94 -6.56 15.61
C ALA A 136 2.49 -8.03 15.48
N ILE A 137 2.25 -8.48 14.25
CA ILE A 137 2.06 -9.90 13.98
C ILE A 137 3.45 -10.56 13.94
N THR A 138 3.80 -11.30 14.98
CA THR A 138 5.09 -12.00 15.12
C THR A 138 5.25 -13.22 14.20
N THR A 139 4.39 -13.42 13.20
CA THR A 139 4.62 -14.46 12.19
C THR A 139 5.76 -14.01 11.27
N ARG A 140 6.98 -14.28 11.74
CA ARG A 140 8.21 -14.18 10.99
C ARG A 140 8.01 -14.95 9.69
N ARG A 141 7.85 -14.25 8.55
CA ARG A 141 7.97 -14.89 7.23
C ARG A 141 9.35 -15.53 7.20
N THR A 142 9.41 -16.85 7.29
CA THR A 142 10.62 -17.60 6.99
C THR A 142 11.08 -17.14 5.61
N PRO A 143 12.34 -16.73 5.42
CA PRO A 143 12.84 -16.44 4.10
C PRO A 143 12.63 -17.72 3.28
N THR A 144 11.85 -17.63 2.21
CA THR A 144 11.77 -18.73 1.24
C THR A 144 13.17 -18.87 0.64
N THR A 145 13.96 -19.79 1.17
CA THR A 145 15.22 -20.20 0.55
C THR A 145 14.87 -20.63 -0.86
N ARG A 146 15.18 -19.79 -1.85
CA ARG A 146 15.11 -20.15 -3.27
C ARG A 146 15.94 -21.41 -3.45
N THR A 147 15.29 -22.55 -3.61
CA THR A 147 15.94 -23.79 -4.03
C THR A 147 16.64 -23.50 -5.36
N PRO A 148 17.95 -23.73 -5.51
CA PRO A 148 18.61 -23.55 -6.78
C PRO A 148 17.99 -24.53 -7.78
N LEU A 149 17.48 -24.01 -8.89
CA LEU A 149 17.04 -24.83 -10.02
C LEU A 149 18.25 -25.63 -10.51
N PRO A 150 18.19 -26.96 -10.67
CA PRO A 150 19.29 -27.71 -11.24
C PRO A 150 19.52 -27.25 -12.69
N ALA A 151 20.76 -26.91 -13.02
CA ALA A 151 21.17 -26.55 -14.38
C ALA A 151 20.83 -27.71 -15.33
N ALA A 152 20.01 -27.42 -16.35
CA ALA A 152 19.73 -28.36 -17.43
C ALA A 152 21.04 -28.76 -18.11
N GLY A 153 21.31 -30.06 -18.13
CA GLY A 153 22.54 -30.65 -18.64
C GLY A 153 22.82 -30.30 -20.10
N ALA A 154 24.08 -30.02 -20.39
CA ALA A 154 24.60 -29.84 -21.74
C ALA A 154 24.33 -31.09 -22.59
N ALA A 155 23.69 -30.90 -23.75
CA ALA A 155 23.53 -31.95 -24.75
C ALA A 155 24.88 -32.26 -25.42
N PRO A 156 25.27 -33.54 -25.58
CA PRO A 156 26.46 -33.89 -26.33
C PRO A 156 26.21 -33.72 -27.84
N THR A 157 27.05 -32.90 -28.48
CA THR A 157 27.11 -32.76 -29.94
C THR A 157 27.93 -33.88 -30.56
N GLY A 158 27.28 -34.71 -31.37
CA GLY A 158 27.91 -35.58 -32.38
C GLY A 158 26.84 -36.39 -33.12
N PRO A 159 27.04 -36.83 -34.37
CA PRO A 159 28.21 -36.71 -35.26
C PRO A 159 27.89 -36.00 -36.60
N ARG A 160 28.89 -35.58 -37.36
CA ARG A 160 28.72 -35.36 -38.81
C ARG A 160 29.95 -35.80 -39.59
N THR A 161 29.84 -36.98 -40.18
CA THR A 161 30.62 -37.44 -41.33
C THR A 161 30.41 -36.51 -42.52
N ALA A 162 31.50 -36.11 -43.19
CA ALA A 162 31.47 -35.66 -44.57
C ALA A 162 32.82 -35.98 -45.24
N ALA A 163 32.76 -36.79 -46.29
CA ALA A 163 33.88 -37.11 -47.17
C ALA A 163 33.98 -36.10 -48.33
N ARG A 164 35.23 -35.76 -48.72
CA ARG A 164 35.77 -35.47 -50.07
C ARG A 164 36.87 -34.40 -50.00
N ARG A 165 38.11 -34.74 -50.37
CA ARG A 165 38.61 -34.66 -51.75
C ARG A 165 39.91 -35.44 -51.89
#